data_AF-A0ABD2NS31-F1
#
_entry.id   AF-A0ABD2NS31-F1
#
_cell.length_a   1.000
_cell.length_b   1.000
_cell.length_c   1.000
_cell.angle_alpha   90.00
_cell.angle_beta   90.00
_cell.angle_gamma   90.00
#
_symmetry.space_group_name_H-M   'P 1'
#
loop_
_entity.id
_entity.type
_entity.pdbx_description
1 polymer ?
#
loop_
_entity_poly.entity_id
_entity_poly.type
_entity_poly.pdbx_seq_one_letter_code
_entity_poly.pdbx_strand_id
1 'polypeptide(L)' 'LSETWLTQDIQEEYINMEGFNIERRDRSTRRGGAAMYLRGCLRYKVLHKSKENDSVEQL' A
#
# COMPACT_ATOMS: atom_id res chain seq x y z
N LEU A 1 -8.74 -2.50 1.10
CA LEU A 1 -9.17 -1.70 -0.07
C LEU A 1 -8.40 -2.21 -1.28
N SER A 2 -9.10 -2.48 -2.37
CA SER A 2 -8.52 -2.87 -3.66
C SER A 2 -8.83 -1.80 -4.71
N GLU A 3 -8.03 -1.75 -5.77
CA GLU A 3 -8.12 -0.74 -6.83
C GLU A 3 -8.09 0.66 -6.23
N THR A 4 -7.00 1.02 -5.55
CA THR A 4 -6.86 2.30 -4.86
C THR A 4 -6.66 3.48 -5.81
N TRP A 5 -6.12 3.23 -7.01
CA TRP A 5 -5.77 4.25 -8.01
C TRP A 5 -4.83 5.33 -7.46
N LEU A 6 -4.13 5.02 -6.38
CA LEU A 6 -3.13 5.88 -5.77
C LEU A 6 -1.80 5.71 -6.48
N THR A 7 -1.01 6.76 -6.43
CA THR A 7 0.34 6.84 -6.96
C THR A 7 1.33 7.09 -5.83
N GLN A 8 2.59 6.70 -6.05
CA GLN A 8 3.64 6.73 -5.01
C GLN A 8 3.99 8.15 -4.55
N ASP A 9 3.65 9.17 -5.33
CA ASP A 9 3.83 10.59 -5.02
C ASP A 9 2.77 11.16 -4.06
N ILE A 10 1.62 10.51 -3.92
CA ILE A 10 0.62 10.91 -2.93
C ILE A 10 1.19 10.65 -1.54
N GLN A 11 1.29 11.67 -0.69
CA GLN A 11 1.79 11.46 0.67
C GLN A 11 0.72 10.84 1.57
N GLU A 12 1.16 10.06 2.57
CA GLU A 12 0.25 9.32 3.44
C GLU A 12 -0.68 10.23 4.24
N GLU A 13 -0.23 11.44 4.59
CA GLU A 13 -0.98 12.44 5.35
C GLU A 13 -2.30 12.84 4.66
N TYR A 14 -2.36 12.77 3.32
CA TYR A 14 -3.57 13.10 2.56
C TYR A 14 -4.62 11.99 2.55
N ILE A 15 -4.20 10.75 2.83
CA ILE A 15 -5.04 9.56 2.78
C ILE A 15 -5.17 8.90 4.14
N ASN A 16 -4.46 9.35 5.17
CA ASN A 16 -4.50 8.72 6.47
C ASN A 16 -5.86 8.96 7.17
N MET A 17 -6.30 7.97 7.95
CA MET A 17 -7.51 8.06 8.75
C MET A 17 -7.14 8.12 10.23
N GLU A 18 -7.79 9.00 10.99
CA GLU A 18 -7.51 9.16 12.42
C GLU A 18 -7.63 7.83 13.18
N GLY A 19 -6.59 7.51 13.95
CA GLY A 19 -6.53 6.27 14.73
C GLY A 19 -6.12 5.02 13.94
N PHE A 20 -5.74 5.17 12.66
CA PHE A 20 -5.22 4.10 11.82
C PHE A 20 -3.84 4.47 11.24
N ASN A 21 -3.05 3.44 10.95
CA ASN A 21 -1.91 3.50 10.06
C ASN A 21 -2.32 2.89 8.73
N ILE A 22 -1.75 3.34 7.62
CA ILE A 22 -2.01 2.79 6.28
C ILE A 22 -0.80 2.00 5.78
N GLU A 23 -1.05 0.79 5.31
CA GLU A 23 -0.09 -0.01 4.54
C GLU A 23 -0.62 -0.12 3.11
N ARG A 24 0.16 0.29 2.12
CA ARG A 24 -0.28 0.28 0.72
C ARG A 24 0.77 -0.24 -0.25
N ARG A 25 0.29 -0.67 -1.41
CA ARG A 25 1.10 -1.03 -2.56
C ARG A 25 0.49 -0.40 -3.81
N ASP A 26 1.16 0.62 -4.29
CA ASP A 26 0.81 1.32 -5.52
C ASP A 26 1.51 0.65 -6.71
N ARG A 27 0.86 0.67 -7.87
CA ARG A 27 1.42 0.16 -9.12
C ARG A 27 2.10 1.30 -9.88
N SER A 28 3.24 1.00 -10.51
CA SER A 28 4.04 1.95 -11.29
C SER A 28 3.50 2.19 -12.71
N THR A 29 2.99 1.15 -13.36
CA THR A 29 2.71 1.19 -14.82
C THR A 29 1.25 0.98 -15.17
N ARG A 30 0.53 0.12 -14.44
CA ARG A 30 -0.90 -0.13 -14.63
C ARG A 30 -1.72 0.50 -13.52
N ARG A 31 -2.87 1.07 -13.89
CA ARG A 31 -3.81 1.62 -12.92
C ARG A 31 -4.30 0.52 -11.94
N GLY A 32 -4.60 0.92 -10.70
CA GLY A 32 -5.07 0.04 -9.63
C GLY A 32 -4.32 0.27 -8.31
N GLY A 33 -4.07 -0.80 -7.54
CA GLY A 33 -3.34 -0.75 -6.27
C GLY A 33 -4.13 -1.35 -5.11
N ALA A 34 -3.48 -1.55 -3.97
CA ALA A 34 -4.14 -2.08 -2.77
C ALA A 34 -3.66 -1.36 -1.51
N ALA A 35 -4.56 -1.18 -0.55
CA ALA A 35 -4.26 -0.58 0.74
C ALA A 35 -5.02 -1.27 1.87
N MET A 36 -4.44 -1.22 3.06
CA MET A 36 -4.99 -1.75 4.30
C MET A 36 -4.79 -0.73 5.42
N TYR A 37 -5.87 -0.43 6.13
CA TYR A 37 -5.79 0.37 7.36
C TYR A 37 -5.70 -0.54 8.56
N LEU A 38 -4.74 -0.25 9.43
CA LEU A 38 -4.47 -0.97 10.65
C LEU A 38 -4.71 -0.03 11.82
N ARG A 39 -5.55 -0.40 12.77
CA ARG A 39 -5.80 0.45 13.95
C ARG A 39 -4.47 0.72 14.66
N GLY A 40 -4.16 1.98 14.96
CA GLY A 40 -2.81 2.41 15.37
C GLY A 40 -2.28 1.76 16.66
N CYS A 41 -3.17 1.23 17.51
CA CYS A 41 -2.79 0.47 18.70
C CYS A 41 -2.42 -1.00 18.42
N LEU A 42 -2.51 -1.47 17.16
CA LEU A 42 -2.15 -2.82 16.76
C LEU A 42 -0.63 -2.93 16.61
N ARG A 43 -0.01 -3.71 17.50
CA ARG A 43 1.40 -4.08 17.37
C ARG A 43 1.53 -5.20 16.34
N TYR A 44 2.23 -4.94 15.25
CA TYR A 44 2.52 -5.94 14.22
C TYR A 44 3.98 -5.90 13.81
N LYS A 45 4.47 -7.01 13.26
CA LYS A 45 5.81 -7.14 12.67
C LYS A 45 5.64 -7.74 11.28
N VAL A 46 6.15 -7.05 10.26
CA VAL A 46 6.20 -7.61 8.91
C VAL A 46 7.19 -8.79 8.94
N LEU A 47 6.68 -10.01 8.79
CA LEU A 47 7.51 -11.23 8.83
C LEU A 47 8.19 -11.51 7.50
N HIS A 48 7.54 -11.16 6.40
CA HIS A 48 8.05 -11.40 5.06
C HIS A 48 7.49 -10.35 4.10
N LYS A 49 8.35 -9.76 3.26
CA LYS A 49 7.97 -8.89 2.16
C LYS A 49 8.47 -9.56 0.88
N SER A 50 7.58 -10.23 0.15
CA SER A 50 7.98 -10.90 -1.09
C SER A 50 8.26 -9.85 -2.18
N LYS A 51 9.39 -10.04 -2.87
CA LYS A 51 9.81 -9.23 -4.04
C LYS A 51 9.15 -9.70 -5.35
N GLU A 52 8.19 -10.61 -5.27
CA GLU A 52 7.67 -11.39 -6.40
C GLU A 52 7.04 -10.54 -7.52
N ASN A 53 6.76 -9.26 -7.27
CA ASN A 53 6.09 -8.37 -8.22
C ASN A 53 7.02 -7.43 -9.00
N ASP A 54 8.33 -7.38 -8.71
CA ASP A 54 9.25 -6.52 -9.48
C ASP A 54 9.57 -7.11 -10.87
N SER A 55 9.31 -8.42 -11.06
CA SER A 55 9.65 -9.17 -12.27
C SER A 55 8.49 -9.30 -13.27
N VAL A 56 7.27 -8.93 -12.90
CA VAL A 56 6.06 -9.21 -13.71
C VAL A 56 5.63 -7.98 -14.55
N GLU A 57 6.27 -6.82 -14.38
CA GLU A 57 5.99 -5.61 -15.19
C GLU A 57 6.93 -5.44 -16.40
N GLN A 58 7.70 -6.46 -16.81
CA GLN A 58 8.58 -6.42 -18.00
C GLN A 58 7.98 -7.02 -19.30
N LEU A 59 6.66 -7.22 -19.37
CA LEU A 59 5.97 -7.72 -20.58
C LEU A 59 4.89 -6.75 -21.08
#